data_AF-A0A418Y4D9-F1
#
_entry.id   AF-A0A418Y4D9-F1
#
_cell.length_a   1.000
_cell.length_b   1.000
_cell.length_c   1.000
_cell.angle_alpha   90.00
_cell.angle_beta   90.00
_cell.angle_gamma   90.00
#
_symmetry.space_group_name_H-M   'P 1'
#
loop_
_entity.id
_entity.type
_entity.pdbx_description
1 polymer ?
#
loop_
_entity_poly.entity_id
_entity_poly.type
_entity_poly.pdbx_seq_one_letter_code
_entity_poly.pdbx_strand_id
1 'polypeptide(L)'
;MTERLGKGGMAHVFLATQHSFERQVAIKILTPALALEPRFAEQFMREARTVASLNHPHIVPVYDVGEYEGYYYLSMEYVTGGNLKQRTRNGMGPSDAESVLRQLASALDYAGQHGFIHRDVKPDNIMFRGDGSALLMDFGIATNALKSNDLAQQNTAIGTPKYMSPEQHRSQVLTLQSDLYSLGCVFYEMLCGDPPYQAADPAAMAQAHLRNPVPLLPLKLRHYQPLVRKLMAKDPADRPESGGEVIALLDNLEGAPEHYGKERARYRPQENGPNAPLTPRLRLKESKEGLSWRGTLYRYDVYLVADDFEQFQDHFPVLKSALLDWHEQRGSRCKSVTIKATIHPWISARVKEYLKGLRQLEGMTFLSRLPITLNLVGSDGEPIERLQWQADQPDDTSKA
;
A
#
# COMPACT_ATOMS: atom_id res chain seq x y z
N MET A 1 34.98 4.21 20.95
CA MET A 1 34.19 3.79 19.77
C MET A 1 34.99 2.74 19.03
N THR A 2 34.36 1.67 18.55
CA THR A 2 35.05 0.49 18.01
C THR A 2 34.83 0.30 16.52
N GLU A 3 33.66 0.64 16.00
CA GLU A 3 33.30 0.44 14.59
C GLU A 3 32.30 1.51 14.15
N ARG A 4 32.31 1.88 12.86
CA ARG A 4 31.26 2.74 12.28
C ARG A 4 30.17 1.87 11.65
N LEU A 5 28.97 1.94 12.20
CA LEU A 5 27.80 1.18 11.76
C LEU A 5 27.06 1.82 10.59
N GLY A 6 27.10 3.16 10.48
CA GLY A 6 26.37 3.88 9.42
C GLY A 6 26.90 5.29 9.17
N LYS A 7 26.72 5.76 7.93
CA LYS A 7 27.04 7.13 7.50
C LYS A 7 25.84 7.73 6.76
N GLY A 8 25.25 8.77 7.34
CA GLY A 8 24.22 9.59 6.70
C GLY A 8 24.71 11.01 6.43
N GLY A 9 23.89 11.82 5.76
CA GLY A 9 24.20 13.23 5.50
C GLY A 9 24.17 14.10 6.76
N MET A 10 23.40 13.70 7.77
CA MET A 10 23.17 14.49 8.99
C MET A 10 23.88 13.93 10.23
N ALA A 11 24.18 12.64 10.24
CA ALA A 11 24.79 11.97 11.38
C ALA A 11 25.60 10.74 10.96
N HIS A 12 26.53 10.36 11.83
CA HIS A 12 27.25 9.09 11.79
C HIS A 12 26.81 8.22 12.96
N VAL A 13 26.75 6.90 12.76
CA VAL A 13 26.43 5.94 13.83
C VAL A 13 27.62 5.03 14.07
N PHE A 14 28.02 4.90 15.33
CA PHE A 14 29.17 4.10 15.76
C PHE A 14 28.76 3.07 16.80
N LEU A 15 29.40 1.90 16.77
CA LEU A 15 29.41 0.95 17.87
C LEU A 15 30.37 1.45 18.94
N ALA A 16 29.94 1.40 20.19
CA ALA A 16 30.79 1.71 21.33
C ALA A 16 30.47 0.79 22.51
N THR A 17 31.33 0.81 23.51
CA THR A 17 31.10 0.17 24.81
C THR A 17 30.87 1.26 25.85
N GLN A 18 29.74 1.22 26.53
CA GLN A 18 29.49 2.05 27.70
C GLN A 18 30.20 1.42 28.90
N HIS A 19 31.34 1.98 29.29
CA HIS A 19 32.20 1.40 30.33
C HIS A 19 31.53 1.25 31.69
N SER A 20 30.64 2.16 32.08
CA SER A 20 29.96 2.11 33.39
C SER A 20 29.06 0.88 33.57
N PHE A 21 28.57 0.29 32.48
CA PHE A 21 27.69 -0.88 32.48
C PHE A 21 28.26 -2.06 31.68
N GLU A 22 29.49 -1.92 31.18
CA GLU A 22 30.18 -2.90 30.33
C GLU A 22 29.33 -3.45 29.17
N ARG A 23 28.49 -2.60 28.57
CA ARG A 23 27.55 -2.99 27.51
C ARG A 23 27.84 -2.32 26.17
N GLN A 24 27.47 -2.98 25.08
CA GLN A 24 27.51 -2.40 23.74
C GLN A 24 26.35 -1.42 23.53
N VAL A 25 26.64 -0.29 22.88
CA VAL A 25 25.68 0.75 22.54
C VAL A 25 25.94 1.27 21.13
N ALA A 26 24.89 1.74 20.46
CA ALA A 26 25.02 2.52 19.24
C ALA A 26 25.03 4.01 19.61
N ILE A 27 26.04 4.75 19.13
CA ILE A 27 26.15 6.19 19.34
C ILE A 27 25.97 6.90 18.01
N LYS A 28 24.90 7.68 17.90
CA LYS A 28 24.62 8.56 16.77
C LYS A 28 25.16 9.96 17.06
N ILE A 29 26.02 10.47 16.18
CA ILE A 29 26.72 11.74 16.34
C ILE A 29 26.38 12.65 15.17
N LEU A 30 25.95 13.89 15.44
CA LEU A 30 25.69 14.88 14.39
C LEU A 30 26.96 15.24 13.62
N THR A 31 26.81 15.56 12.33
CA THR A 31 27.94 16.05 11.54
C THR A 31 28.39 17.44 12.04
N PRO A 32 29.69 17.77 11.97
CA PRO A 32 30.20 19.08 12.41
C PRO A 32 29.47 20.27 11.77
N ALA A 33 29.09 20.16 10.49
CA ALA A 33 28.38 21.21 9.77
C ALA A 33 27.04 21.57 10.42
N LEU A 34 26.33 20.59 10.99
CA LEU A 34 25.06 20.79 11.69
C LEU A 34 25.27 21.14 13.16
N ALA A 35 26.30 20.58 13.80
CA ALA A 35 26.62 20.85 15.21
C ALA A 35 27.01 22.32 15.45
N LEU A 36 27.59 23.00 14.45
CA LEU A 36 27.98 24.42 14.52
C LEU A 36 26.81 25.39 14.34
N GLU A 37 25.60 24.91 14.04
CA GLU A 37 24.40 25.73 13.94
C GLU A 37 23.60 25.69 15.25
N PRO A 38 23.66 26.72 16.12
CA PRO A 38 23.14 26.63 17.49
C PRO A 38 21.65 26.29 17.57
N ARG A 39 20.84 26.84 16.65
CA ARG A 39 19.40 26.56 16.59
C ARG A 39 19.11 25.10 16.25
N PHE A 40 19.92 24.50 15.38
CA PHE A 40 19.78 23.10 15.02
C PHE A 40 20.17 22.18 16.18
N ALA A 41 21.29 22.49 16.85
CA ALA A 41 21.78 21.74 17.99
C ALA A 41 20.79 21.75 19.18
N GLU A 42 20.25 22.91 19.56
CA GLU A 42 19.25 23.03 20.63
C GLU A 42 18.01 22.20 20.34
N GLN A 43 17.53 22.24 19.10
CA GLN A 43 16.34 21.50 18.69
C GLN A 43 16.60 19.99 18.60
N PHE A 44 17.78 19.57 18.11
CA PHE A 44 18.21 18.17 18.14
C PHE A 44 18.20 17.64 19.59
N MET A 45 18.77 18.38 20.53
CA MET A 45 18.79 17.99 21.95
C MET A 45 17.38 17.92 22.55
N ARG A 46 16.50 18.86 22.21
CA ARG A 46 15.11 18.87 22.68
C ARG A 46 14.34 17.64 22.20
N GLU A 47 14.48 17.31 20.93
CA GLU A 47 13.78 16.17 20.34
C GLU A 47 14.37 14.84 20.78
N ALA A 48 15.70 14.75 20.87
CA ALA A 48 16.37 13.59 21.41
C ALA A 48 15.94 13.29 22.85
N ARG A 49 15.76 14.31 23.70
CA ARG A 49 15.18 14.15 25.04
C ARG A 49 13.74 13.65 25.01
N THR A 50 12.94 14.11 24.04
CA THR A 50 11.56 13.65 23.88
C THR A 50 11.52 12.17 23.49
N VAL A 51 12.35 11.76 22.53
CA VAL A 51 12.50 10.35 22.15
C VAL A 51 13.03 9.52 23.33
N ALA A 52 13.95 10.06 24.13
CA ALA A 52 14.45 9.40 25.33
C ALA A 52 13.40 9.19 26.42
N SER A 53 12.32 9.97 26.44
CA SER A 53 11.19 9.74 27.35
C SER A 53 10.22 8.66 26.87
N LEU A 54 10.31 8.21 25.61
CA LEU A 54 9.45 7.17 25.08
C LEU A 54 9.89 5.81 25.61
N ASN A 55 8.99 5.11 26.30
CA ASN A 55 9.24 3.75 26.80
C ASN A 55 8.20 2.78 26.23
N HIS A 56 8.56 2.11 25.13
CA HIS A 56 7.69 1.14 24.45
C HIS A 56 8.54 -0.01 23.90
N PRO A 57 8.07 -1.27 23.98
CA PRO A 57 8.85 -2.45 23.59
C PRO A 57 9.34 -2.45 22.12
N HIS A 58 8.63 -1.73 21.25
CA HIS A 58 8.93 -1.63 19.81
C HIS A 58 9.49 -0.24 19.40
N ILE A 59 9.96 0.55 20.36
CA ILE A 59 10.71 1.79 20.13
C ILE A 59 12.13 1.56 20.65
N VAL A 60 13.15 1.98 19.89
CA VAL A 60 14.54 1.86 20.32
C VAL A 60 14.78 2.63 21.63
N PRO A 61 15.26 1.97 22.70
CA PRO A 61 15.64 2.64 23.93
C PRO A 61 16.81 3.59 23.69
N VAL A 62 16.64 4.83 24.11
CA VAL A 62 17.71 5.81 24.22
C VAL A 62 18.22 5.80 25.66
N TYR A 63 19.53 5.61 25.81
CA TYR A 63 20.17 5.56 27.11
C TYR A 63 20.70 6.90 27.57
N ASP A 64 21.17 7.72 26.65
CA ASP A 64 21.77 9.01 26.98
C ASP A 64 21.74 9.97 25.79
N VAL A 65 21.74 11.27 26.07
CA VAL A 65 21.85 12.33 25.08
C VAL A 65 22.72 13.45 25.65
N GLY A 66 23.70 13.91 24.88
CA GLY A 66 24.65 14.89 25.39
C GLY A 66 25.45 15.60 24.32
N GLU A 67 26.38 16.42 24.80
CA GLU A 67 27.39 17.11 24.01
C GLU A 67 28.76 16.75 24.58
N TYR A 68 29.73 16.46 23.70
CA TYR A 68 31.11 16.26 24.08
C TYR A 68 32.03 16.95 23.06
N GLU A 69 32.84 17.90 23.51
CA GLU A 69 33.78 18.67 22.66
C GLU A 69 33.10 19.27 21.39
N GLY A 70 31.88 19.80 21.54
CA GLY A 70 31.10 20.36 20.43
C GLY A 70 30.39 19.33 19.55
N TYR A 71 30.47 18.03 19.88
CA TYR A 71 29.74 16.97 19.19
C TYR A 71 28.50 16.56 19.99
N TYR A 72 27.34 16.80 19.41
CA TYR A 72 26.07 16.32 19.93
C TYR A 72 25.86 14.85 19.59
N TYR A 73 25.48 14.05 20.59
CA TYR A 73 25.33 12.62 20.46
C TYR A 73 24.06 12.08 21.12
N LEU A 74 23.65 10.92 20.63
CA LEU A 74 22.57 10.08 21.16
C LEU A 74 23.10 8.66 21.34
N SER A 75 23.05 8.13 22.56
CA SER A 75 23.40 6.75 22.87
C SER A 75 22.13 5.91 22.97
N MET A 76 22.07 4.79 22.25
CA MET A 76 20.88 3.95 22.11
C MET A 76 21.22 2.46 22.11
N GLU A 77 20.19 1.61 22.24
CA GLU A 77 20.32 0.15 22.12
C GLU A 77 21.06 -0.24 20.83
N TYR A 78 22.08 -1.09 20.97
CA TYR A 78 22.74 -1.70 19.81
C TYR A 78 21.97 -2.95 19.40
N VAL A 79 21.40 -2.94 18.20
CA VAL A 79 20.51 -3.99 17.69
C VAL A 79 21.22 -4.77 16.58
N THR A 80 21.27 -6.11 16.71
CA THR A 80 22.10 -6.98 15.86
C THR A 80 21.33 -7.81 14.82
N GLY A 81 20.00 -7.87 14.88
CA GLY A 81 19.19 -8.73 14.00
C GLY A 81 18.95 -8.18 12.59
N GLY A 82 19.66 -7.12 12.19
CA GLY A 82 19.52 -6.48 10.88
C GLY A 82 18.25 -5.65 10.75
N ASN A 83 18.03 -5.11 9.54
CA ASN A 83 16.88 -4.26 9.24
C ASN A 83 15.85 -4.93 8.31
N LEU A 84 14.65 -4.34 8.23
CA LEU A 84 13.56 -4.85 7.42
C LEU A 84 13.92 -4.95 5.95
N LYS A 85 14.67 -3.98 5.42
CA LYS A 85 15.15 -4.01 4.04
C LYS A 85 16.01 -5.25 3.73
N GLN A 86 16.82 -5.71 4.68
CA GLN A 86 17.59 -6.94 4.51
C GLN A 86 16.68 -8.17 4.62
N ARG A 87 15.70 -8.13 5.52
CA ARG A 87 14.77 -9.25 5.78
C ARG A 87 13.79 -9.48 4.63
N THR A 88 13.35 -8.42 3.94
CA THR A 88 12.42 -8.53 2.80
C THR A 88 13.07 -8.95 1.48
N ARG A 89 14.41 -8.88 1.34
CA ARG A 89 15.12 -9.26 0.10
C ARG A 89 14.85 -10.69 -0.37
N ASN A 90 14.68 -11.62 0.58
CA ASN A 90 14.42 -13.03 0.28
C ASN A 90 12.92 -13.38 0.36
N GLY A 91 12.06 -12.35 0.45
CA GLY A 91 10.64 -12.50 0.74
C GLY A 91 10.36 -12.61 2.24
N MET A 92 9.16 -12.19 2.64
CA MET A 92 8.64 -12.27 3.99
C MET A 92 7.28 -12.98 3.96
N GLY A 93 7.02 -13.85 4.94
CA GLY A 93 5.72 -14.52 5.07
C GLY A 93 4.63 -13.54 5.50
N PRO A 94 3.36 -13.72 5.07
CA PRO A 94 2.28 -12.81 5.46
C PRO A 94 2.10 -12.70 6.98
N SER A 95 2.15 -13.81 7.72
CA SER A 95 2.03 -13.80 9.18
C SER A 95 3.17 -13.02 9.87
N ASP A 96 4.39 -13.06 9.31
CA ASP A 96 5.49 -12.24 9.81
C ASP A 96 5.21 -10.75 9.53
N ALA A 97 4.71 -10.42 8.34
CA ALA A 97 4.35 -9.05 7.97
C ALA A 97 3.22 -8.50 8.87
N GLU A 98 2.22 -9.31 9.21
CA GLU A 98 1.15 -8.97 10.17
C GLU A 98 1.71 -8.68 11.56
N SER A 99 2.62 -9.55 12.04
CA SER A 99 3.27 -9.39 13.34
C SER A 99 4.07 -8.08 13.40
N VAL A 100 4.88 -7.81 12.36
CA VAL A 100 5.63 -6.55 12.26
C VAL A 100 4.70 -5.35 12.17
N LEU A 101 3.63 -5.42 11.38
CA LEU A 101 2.65 -4.34 11.27
C LEU A 101 2.04 -3.99 12.63
N ARG A 102 1.63 -5.00 13.42
CA ARG A 102 1.06 -4.80 14.76
C ARG A 102 2.03 -4.10 15.70
N GLN A 103 3.28 -4.56 15.72
CA GLN A 103 4.33 -4.03 16.59
C GLN A 103 4.63 -2.55 16.27
N LEU A 104 4.74 -2.22 14.98
CA LEU A 104 5.03 -0.87 14.52
C LEU A 104 3.82 0.06 14.66
N ALA A 105 2.60 -0.42 14.41
CA ALA A 105 1.38 0.36 14.64
C ALA A 105 1.26 0.75 16.12
N SER A 106 1.51 -0.19 17.04
CA SER A 106 1.54 0.08 18.50
C SER A 106 2.61 1.11 18.86
N ALA A 107 3.81 1.01 18.28
CA ALA A 107 4.90 1.96 18.52
C ALA A 107 4.54 3.38 18.06
N LEU A 108 4.01 3.52 16.85
CA LEU A 108 3.62 4.81 16.30
C LEU A 108 2.47 5.44 17.09
N ASP A 109 1.50 4.64 17.51
CA ASP A 109 0.40 5.10 18.35
C ASP A 109 0.89 5.67 19.68
N TYR A 110 1.77 4.92 20.36
CA TYR A 110 2.38 5.36 21.60
C TYR A 110 3.17 6.67 21.41
N ALA A 111 3.98 6.78 20.36
CA ALA A 111 4.72 8.01 20.05
C ALA A 111 3.77 9.19 19.78
N GLY A 112 2.73 8.98 18.99
CA GLY A 112 1.72 10.00 18.66
C GLY A 112 0.99 10.53 19.89
N GLN A 113 0.62 9.64 20.82
CA GLN A 113 0.00 10.02 22.10
C GLN A 113 0.92 10.87 22.99
N HIS A 114 2.24 10.75 22.81
CA HIS A 114 3.25 11.57 23.49
C HIS A 114 3.66 12.81 22.66
N GLY A 115 2.88 13.14 21.63
CA GLY A 115 3.11 14.33 20.79
C GLY A 115 4.26 14.19 19.80
N PHE A 116 4.72 12.97 19.52
CA PHE A 116 5.83 12.71 18.63
C PHE A 116 5.39 12.03 17.33
N ILE A 117 5.77 12.62 16.20
CA ILE A 117 5.58 12.06 14.85
C ILE A 117 6.95 11.65 14.31
N HIS A 118 7.07 10.41 13.83
CA HIS A 118 8.31 9.80 13.37
C HIS A 118 8.85 10.42 12.07
N ARG A 119 7.98 10.65 11.09
CA ARG A 119 8.20 11.30 9.78
C ARG A 119 9.11 10.59 8.78
N ASP A 120 9.89 9.58 9.20
CA ASP A 120 10.76 8.81 8.31
C ASP A 120 10.57 7.30 8.49
N VAL A 121 9.33 6.83 8.56
CA VAL A 121 9.03 5.39 8.64
C VAL A 121 9.38 4.72 7.30
N LYS A 122 10.34 3.80 7.32
CA LYS A 122 10.82 3.06 6.14
C LYS A 122 11.58 1.78 6.55
N PRO A 123 11.82 0.84 5.62
CA PRO A 123 12.46 -0.43 5.96
C PRO A 123 13.88 -0.32 6.52
N ASP A 124 14.64 0.73 6.16
CA ASP A 124 15.98 0.98 6.72
C ASP A 124 15.95 1.35 8.22
N ASN A 125 14.83 1.93 8.70
CA ASN A 125 14.66 2.40 10.08
C ASN A 125 13.90 1.39 10.97
N ILE A 126 13.58 0.22 10.44
CA ILE A 126 12.92 -0.87 11.17
C ILE A 126 13.95 -1.97 11.38
N MET A 127 14.36 -2.19 12.62
CA MET A 127 15.39 -3.16 13.00
C MET A 127 14.77 -4.34 13.73
N PHE A 128 15.51 -5.44 13.86
CA PHE A 128 15.09 -6.62 14.61
C PHE A 128 16.03 -6.95 15.75
N ARG A 129 15.47 -7.27 16.93
CA ARG A 129 16.23 -7.90 18.00
C ARG A 129 16.54 -9.37 17.67
N GLY A 130 17.39 -9.99 18.47
CA GLY A 130 17.75 -11.41 18.33
C GLY A 130 16.58 -12.38 18.50
N ASP A 131 15.51 -11.98 19.19
CA ASP A 131 14.26 -12.74 19.32
C ASP A 131 13.30 -12.56 18.13
N GLY A 132 13.67 -11.72 17.15
CA GLY A 132 12.87 -11.41 15.98
C GLY A 132 11.84 -10.29 16.16
N SER A 133 11.75 -9.66 17.33
CA SER A 133 10.88 -8.49 17.56
C SER A 133 11.34 -7.28 16.76
N ALA A 134 10.40 -6.58 16.13
CA ALA A 134 10.63 -5.36 15.36
C ALA A 134 10.77 -4.15 16.30
N LEU A 135 11.69 -3.27 15.93
CA LEU A 135 11.99 -2.02 16.60
C LEU A 135 11.98 -0.88 15.60
N LEU A 136 11.24 0.17 15.92
CA LEU A 136 11.31 1.43 15.22
C LEU A 136 12.52 2.23 15.73
N MET A 137 13.41 2.59 14.82
CA MET A 137 14.60 3.39 15.09
C MET A 137 14.55 4.71 14.33
N ASP A 138 15.43 5.65 14.70
CA ASP A 138 15.66 6.88 13.95
C ASP A 138 14.39 7.72 13.75
N PHE A 139 13.84 8.20 14.87
CA PHE A 139 12.68 9.10 15.02
C PHE A 139 12.84 10.49 14.38
N GLY A 140 13.47 10.59 13.20
CA GLY A 140 13.53 11.83 12.42
C GLY A 140 14.14 13.02 13.15
N ILE A 141 14.87 12.83 14.26
CA ILE A 141 15.35 13.93 15.14
C ILE A 141 16.11 15.01 14.34
N ALA A 142 17.00 14.60 13.44
CA ALA A 142 17.70 15.56 12.59
C ALA A 142 16.77 16.23 11.54
N THR A 143 15.74 15.53 11.07
CA THR A 143 14.74 16.06 10.13
C THR A 143 13.80 17.06 10.78
N ASN A 144 13.37 16.79 12.00
CA ASN A 144 12.49 17.64 12.78
C ASN A 144 13.21 18.93 13.16
N ALA A 145 14.47 18.84 13.58
CA ALA A 145 15.30 19.99 13.88
C ALA A 145 15.59 20.91 12.68
N LEU A 146 15.72 20.35 11.46
CA LEU A 146 15.89 21.14 10.24
C LEU A 146 14.61 21.89 9.85
N LYS A 147 13.43 21.28 10.01
CA LYS A 147 12.14 21.87 9.57
C LYS A 147 11.65 22.98 10.48
N SER A 148 12.00 22.98 11.76
CA SER A 148 11.69 24.08 12.70
C SER A 148 12.53 25.34 12.45
N ASN A 149 13.57 25.26 11.62
CA ASN A 149 14.37 26.40 11.20
C ASN A 149 14.00 26.80 9.75
N ASP A 150 13.82 28.10 9.49
CA ASP A 150 13.52 28.67 8.17
C ASP A 150 14.58 28.36 7.07
N LEU A 151 15.71 27.75 7.45
CA LEU A 151 16.76 27.28 6.56
C LEU A 151 16.32 26.12 5.64
N ALA A 152 15.15 25.53 5.86
CA ALA A 152 14.60 24.43 5.06
C ALA A 152 14.16 24.83 3.62
N GLN A 153 14.32 26.09 3.20
CA GLN A 153 13.94 26.52 1.84
C GLN A 153 14.89 26.09 0.72
N GLN A 154 16.04 25.45 1.03
CA GLN A 154 16.98 24.99 0.00
C GLN A 154 17.14 23.46 -0.03
N ASN A 155 16.40 22.83 -0.95
CA ASN A 155 16.83 21.67 -1.74
C ASN A 155 17.24 20.35 -1.07
N THR A 156 16.83 20.06 0.16
CA THR A 156 16.92 18.68 0.68
C THR A 156 15.53 18.10 0.83
N ALA A 157 15.14 17.23 -0.10
CA ALA A 157 14.02 16.32 0.08
C ALA A 157 14.36 15.43 1.29
N ILE A 158 13.92 15.82 2.49
CA ILE A 158 14.28 15.11 3.70
C ILE A 158 13.44 13.83 3.81
N GLY A 159 14.04 12.71 3.40
CA GLY A 159 13.50 11.35 3.50
C GLY A 159 13.68 10.55 2.20
N THR A 160 13.28 9.29 2.20
CA THR A 160 13.23 8.49 0.96
C THR A 160 11.87 8.68 0.30
N PRO A 161 11.77 9.33 -0.88
CA PRO A 161 10.49 9.73 -1.49
C PRO A 161 9.47 8.60 -1.66
N LYS A 162 9.94 7.33 -1.70
CA LYS A 162 9.16 6.10 -1.88
C LYS A 162 8.18 5.76 -0.74
N TYR A 163 8.36 6.36 0.43
CA TYR A 163 7.53 6.08 1.62
C TYR A 163 6.85 7.33 2.18
N MET A 164 7.11 8.50 1.59
CA MET A 164 6.55 9.77 2.06
C MET A 164 5.05 9.84 1.77
N SER A 165 4.32 10.36 2.76
CA SER A 165 2.89 10.66 2.62
C SER A 165 2.61 11.81 1.64
N PRO A 166 1.39 11.89 1.08
CA PRO A 166 0.95 13.01 0.23
C PRO A 166 1.19 14.39 0.85
N GLU A 167 0.91 14.53 2.14
CA GLU A 167 1.11 15.77 2.90
C GLU A 167 2.59 16.09 3.13
N GLN A 168 3.48 15.08 3.24
CA GLN A 168 4.93 15.31 3.24
C GLN A 168 5.43 15.88 1.93
N HIS A 169 4.96 15.34 0.80
CA HIS A 169 5.29 15.86 -0.54
C HIS A 169 4.74 17.26 -0.78
N ARG A 170 3.67 17.65 -0.08
CA ARG A 170 3.09 19.00 -0.12
C ARG A 170 3.67 19.94 0.95
N SER A 171 4.61 19.48 1.77
CA SER A 171 5.13 20.23 2.91
C SER A 171 4.03 20.74 3.87
N GLN A 172 2.97 19.96 4.03
CA GLN A 172 1.86 20.24 4.94
C GLN A 172 2.19 19.78 6.37
N VAL A 173 1.33 20.16 7.31
CA VAL A 173 1.43 19.71 8.71
C VAL A 173 1.29 18.20 8.77
N LEU A 174 2.20 17.56 9.51
CA LEU A 174 2.26 16.11 9.63
C LEU A 174 1.67 15.68 10.96
N THR A 175 0.96 14.56 10.92
CA THR A 175 0.27 13.97 12.07
C THR A 175 0.59 12.48 12.15
N LEU A 176 0.02 11.77 13.13
CA LEU A 176 0.17 10.31 13.24
C LEU A 176 -0.26 9.60 11.94
N GLN A 177 -1.31 10.10 11.28
CA GLN A 177 -1.80 9.60 10.01
C GLN A 177 -0.76 9.67 8.88
N SER A 178 0.20 10.59 8.97
CA SER A 178 1.34 10.65 8.03
C SER A 178 2.26 9.45 8.21
N ASP A 179 2.56 9.07 9.45
CA ASP A 179 3.37 7.88 9.74
C ASP A 179 2.63 6.58 9.40
N LEU A 180 1.31 6.54 9.63
CA LEU A 180 0.48 5.40 9.26
C LEU A 180 0.43 5.19 7.74
N TYR A 181 0.47 6.25 6.94
CA TYR A 181 0.62 6.13 5.49
C TYR A 181 1.94 5.48 5.10
N SER A 182 3.04 5.95 5.69
CA SER A 182 4.37 5.38 5.47
C SER A 182 4.43 3.91 5.92
N LEU A 183 3.79 3.58 7.05
CA LEU A 183 3.63 2.19 7.50
C LEU A 183 2.82 1.35 6.50
N GLY A 184 1.78 1.91 5.88
CA GLY A 184 1.04 1.26 4.79
C GLY A 184 1.92 0.93 3.58
N CYS A 185 2.82 1.85 3.21
CA CYS A 185 3.80 1.61 2.16
C CYS A 185 4.76 0.47 2.52
N VAL A 186 5.25 0.46 3.78
CA VAL A 186 6.12 -0.61 4.30
C VAL A 186 5.38 -1.94 4.33
N PHE A 187 4.12 -1.98 4.77
CA PHE A 187 3.32 -3.20 4.80
C PHE A 187 3.09 -3.75 3.40
N TYR A 188 2.81 -2.90 2.42
CA TYR A 188 2.75 -3.31 1.02
C TYR A 188 4.09 -3.94 0.57
N GLU A 189 5.23 -3.33 0.90
CA GLU A 189 6.54 -3.88 0.55
C GLU A 189 6.83 -5.21 1.24
N MET A 190 6.46 -5.39 2.50
CA MET A 190 6.60 -6.68 3.19
C MET A 190 5.80 -7.79 2.50
N LEU A 191 4.62 -7.46 1.98
CA LEU A 191 3.74 -8.41 1.29
C LEU A 191 4.19 -8.70 -0.16
N CYS A 192 4.69 -7.68 -0.87
CA CYS A 192 4.95 -7.75 -2.31
C CYS A 192 6.44 -7.89 -2.68
N GLY A 193 7.35 -7.58 -1.77
CA GLY A 193 8.80 -7.52 -1.99
C GLY A 193 9.32 -6.17 -2.51
N ASP A 194 8.44 -5.33 -3.06
CA ASP A 194 8.75 -4.02 -3.60
C ASP A 194 7.81 -2.94 -3.03
N PRO A 195 8.25 -1.67 -2.90
CA PRO A 195 7.40 -0.57 -2.48
C PRO A 195 6.24 -0.35 -3.47
N PRO A 196 5.14 0.29 -3.04
CA PRO A 196 3.93 0.42 -3.84
C PRO A 196 4.15 1.19 -5.15
N TYR A 197 5.04 2.18 -5.14
CA TYR A 197 5.31 2.99 -6.32
C TYR A 197 6.79 2.91 -6.71
N GLN A 198 7.03 2.81 -8.00
CA GLN A 198 8.35 2.92 -8.61
C GLN A 198 8.28 4.07 -9.63
N ALA A 199 9.29 4.93 -9.62
CA ALA A 199 9.37 6.10 -10.47
C ALA A 199 10.84 6.41 -10.78
N ALA A 200 11.09 6.98 -11.95
CA ALA A 200 12.44 7.28 -12.44
C ALA A 200 13.10 8.44 -11.68
N ASP A 201 12.31 9.37 -11.15
CA ASP A 201 12.79 10.56 -10.45
C ASP A 201 11.89 10.95 -9.26
N PRO A 202 12.37 11.82 -8.35
CA PRO A 202 11.63 12.22 -7.16
C PRO A 202 10.30 12.95 -7.45
N ALA A 203 10.21 13.71 -8.54
CA ALA A 203 8.99 14.45 -8.88
C ALA A 203 7.89 13.50 -9.37
N ALA A 204 8.25 12.53 -10.20
CA ALA A 204 7.37 11.44 -10.61
C ALA A 204 6.93 10.57 -9.42
N MET A 205 7.84 10.32 -8.46
CA MET A 205 7.50 9.61 -7.22
C MET A 205 6.48 10.40 -6.38
N ALA A 206 6.70 11.71 -6.21
CA ALA A 206 5.74 12.58 -5.53
C ALA A 206 4.38 12.54 -6.23
N GLN A 207 4.33 12.66 -7.55
CA GLN A 207 3.08 12.56 -8.31
C GLN A 207 2.37 11.23 -8.10
N ALA A 208 3.10 10.11 -8.04
CA ALA A 208 2.52 8.79 -7.79
C ALA A 208 1.86 8.74 -6.41
N HIS A 209 2.56 9.18 -5.36
CA HIS A 209 1.99 9.24 -4.02
C HIS A 209 0.78 10.18 -3.94
N LEU A 210 0.78 11.29 -4.67
CA LEU A 210 -0.29 12.29 -4.67
C LEU A 210 -1.55 11.87 -5.44
N ARG A 211 -1.42 11.10 -6.53
CA ARG A 211 -2.53 10.91 -7.49
C ARG A 211 -2.76 9.47 -7.93
N ASN A 212 -1.73 8.62 -7.95
CA ASN A 212 -1.91 7.26 -8.44
C ASN A 212 -2.74 6.44 -7.43
N PRO A 213 -3.60 5.53 -7.91
CA PRO A 213 -4.32 4.63 -7.03
C PRO A 213 -3.35 3.75 -6.23
N VAL A 214 -3.79 3.23 -5.10
CA VAL A 214 -3.02 2.24 -4.34
C VAL A 214 -2.91 0.97 -5.20
N PRO A 215 -1.69 0.45 -5.44
CA PRO A 215 -1.52 -0.75 -6.26
C PRO A 215 -2.22 -1.96 -5.65
N LEU A 216 -2.51 -2.90 -6.54
CA LEU A 216 -3.26 -4.10 -6.20
C LEU A 216 -2.33 -5.18 -5.67
N LEU A 217 -2.66 -5.75 -4.52
CA LEU A 217 -1.93 -6.89 -3.97
C LEU A 217 -2.13 -8.15 -4.84
N PRO A 218 -1.17 -9.09 -4.85
CA PRO A 218 -1.33 -10.40 -5.47
C PRO A 218 -2.58 -11.13 -4.93
N LEU A 219 -3.22 -11.97 -5.75
CA LEU A 219 -4.50 -12.63 -5.42
C LEU A 219 -4.49 -13.31 -4.04
N LYS A 220 -3.42 -14.04 -3.73
CA LYS A 220 -3.23 -14.75 -2.45
C LYS A 220 -3.13 -13.84 -1.21
N LEU A 221 -2.91 -12.53 -1.40
CA LEU A 221 -2.78 -11.51 -0.35
C LEU A 221 -3.90 -10.46 -0.43
N ARG A 222 -4.91 -10.66 -1.28
CA ARG A 222 -5.94 -9.65 -1.56
C ARG A 222 -6.83 -9.31 -0.36
N HIS A 223 -6.93 -10.19 0.63
CA HIS A 223 -7.66 -9.90 1.86
C HIS A 223 -7.04 -8.74 2.65
N TYR A 224 -5.74 -8.43 2.50
CA TYR A 224 -5.13 -7.23 3.08
C TYR A 224 -5.42 -5.94 2.31
N GLN A 225 -6.02 -6.01 1.12
CA GLN A 225 -6.21 -4.83 0.26
C GLN A 225 -7.00 -3.70 0.93
N PRO A 226 -8.12 -3.96 1.65
CA PRO A 226 -8.86 -2.90 2.34
C PRO A 226 -7.98 -2.16 3.36
N LEU A 227 -7.19 -2.90 4.15
CA LEU A 227 -6.27 -2.31 5.13
C LEU A 227 -5.17 -1.48 4.48
N VAL A 228 -4.51 -2.00 3.43
CA VAL A 228 -3.48 -1.26 2.69
C VAL A 228 -4.05 0.02 2.09
N ARG A 229 -5.27 -0.02 1.54
CA ARG A 229 -5.93 1.17 1.00
C ARG A 229 -6.27 2.19 2.08
N LYS A 230 -6.78 1.73 3.22
CA LYS A 230 -7.13 2.59 4.34
C LYS A 230 -5.89 3.30 4.88
N LEU A 231 -4.78 2.59 5.07
CA LEU A 231 -3.50 3.18 5.48
C LEU A 231 -2.95 4.16 4.42
N MET A 232 -3.05 3.82 3.14
CA MET A 232 -2.50 4.62 2.04
C MET A 232 -3.51 5.59 1.38
N ALA A 233 -4.60 5.92 2.08
CA ALA A 233 -5.58 6.88 1.58
C ALA A 233 -4.92 8.25 1.34
N LYS A 234 -5.33 8.96 0.28
CA LYS A 234 -4.66 10.20 -0.12
C LYS A 234 -4.95 11.34 0.85
N ASP A 235 -6.19 11.43 1.32
CA ASP A 235 -6.58 12.30 2.41
C ASP A 235 -6.21 11.65 3.76
N PRO A 236 -5.47 12.34 4.66
CA PRO A 236 -5.22 11.85 6.01
C PRO A 236 -6.49 11.56 6.81
N ALA A 237 -7.60 12.26 6.56
CA ALA A 237 -8.86 12.05 7.28
C ALA A 237 -9.53 10.71 6.94
N ASP A 238 -9.18 10.12 5.80
CA ASP A 238 -9.68 8.80 5.38
C ASP A 238 -8.85 7.64 5.96
N ARG A 239 -7.78 7.93 6.71
CA ARG A 239 -6.89 6.93 7.32
C ARG A 239 -7.31 6.60 8.75
N PRO A 240 -6.81 5.49 9.33
CA PRO A 240 -7.06 5.18 10.74
C PRO A 240 -6.53 6.30 11.63
N GLU A 241 -7.24 6.61 12.71
CA GLU A 241 -6.90 7.69 13.65
C GLU A 241 -5.77 7.29 14.60
N SER A 242 -5.58 6.00 14.82
CA SER A 242 -4.64 5.43 15.79
C SER A 242 -4.02 4.13 15.28
N GLY A 243 -2.87 3.76 15.85
CA GLY A 243 -2.32 2.42 15.60
C GLY A 243 -3.20 1.31 16.18
N GLY A 244 -3.95 1.58 17.26
CA GLY A 244 -4.97 0.66 17.77
C GLY A 244 -6.06 0.32 16.75
N GLU A 245 -6.53 1.31 15.98
CA GLU A 245 -7.50 1.08 14.90
C GLU A 245 -6.89 0.24 13.77
N VAL A 246 -5.62 0.46 13.40
CA VAL A 246 -4.91 -0.38 12.42
C VAL A 246 -4.90 -1.84 12.85
N ILE A 247 -4.61 -2.08 14.12
CA ILE A 247 -4.59 -3.43 14.71
C ILE A 247 -5.99 -4.05 14.68
N ALA A 248 -7.02 -3.30 15.05
CA ALA A 248 -8.41 -3.77 14.98
C ALA A 248 -8.85 -4.09 13.54
N LEU A 249 -8.47 -3.25 12.57
CA LEU A 249 -8.74 -3.52 11.15
C LEU A 249 -8.02 -4.78 10.65
N LEU A 250 -6.78 -5.00 11.11
CA LEU A 250 -6.01 -6.21 10.80
C LEU A 250 -6.69 -7.47 11.38
N ASP A 251 -7.15 -7.40 12.63
CA ASP A 251 -7.83 -8.52 13.32
C ASP A 251 -9.20 -8.87 12.71
N ASN A 252 -9.87 -7.88 12.12
CA ASN A 252 -11.16 -8.04 11.46
C ASN A 252 -11.05 -8.36 9.96
N LEU A 253 -9.85 -8.58 9.43
CA LEU A 253 -9.73 -9.06 8.07
C LEU A 253 -10.30 -10.48 7.99
N GLU A 254 -11.41 -10.63 7.27
CA GLU A 254 -11.84 -11.95 6.82
C GLU A 254 -10.67 -12.56 6.03
N GLY A 255 -10.25 -13.78 6.40
CA GLY A 255 -9.16 -14.48 5.73
C GLY A 255 -9.36 -14.52 4.22
N ALA A 256 -8.28 -14.67 3.45
CA ALA A 256 -8.38 -14.92 2.01
C ALA A 256 -9.49 -15.95 1.78
N PRO A 257 -10.52 -15.68 0.96
CA PRO A 257 -11.68 -16.55 0.86
C PRO A 257 -11.21 -17.98 0.60
N GLU A 258 -11.23 -18.80 1.65
CA GLU A 258 -10.95 -20.23 1.57
C GLU A 258 -12.11 -20.80 0.77
N HIS A 259 -11.85 -21.02 -0.52
CA HIS A 259 -12.84 -21.27 -1.55
C HIS A 259 -13.63 -20.02 -1.98
N TYR A 260 -13.46 -19.65 -3.26
CA TYR A 260 -14.59 -19.16 -4.06
C TYR A 260 -15.65 -20.27 -4.09
N GLY A 261 -16.44 -20.33 -3.03
CA GLY A 261 -17.45 -21.35 -2.81
C GLY A 261 -18.45 -21.38 -3.96
N LYS A 262 -18.85 -22.58 -4.38
CA LYS A 262 -19.90 -22.85 -5.36
C LYS A 262 -21.30 -22.43 -4.86
N GLU A 263 -21.44 -21.35 -4.10
CA GLU A 263 -22.75 -20.93 -3.63
C GLU A 263 -23.53 -20.21 -4.73
N ARG A 264 -24.63 -20.86 -5.12
CA ARG A 264 -25.63 -20.35 -6.04
C ARG A 264 -26.56 -19.39 -5.30
N ALA A 265 -26.18 -18.14 -5.14
CA ALA A 265 -27.15 -17.09 -4.80
C ALA A 265 -27.45 -16.24 -6.04
N ARG A 266 -28.72 -16.23 -6.47
CA ARG A 266 -29.22 -15.27 -7.48
C ARG A 266 -29.34 -13.92 -6.77
N TYR A 267 -28.72 -12.87 -7.29
CA TYR A 267 -29.04 -11.51 -6.86
C TYR A 267 -30.53 -11.25 -7.16
N ARG A 268 -31.29 -10.84 -6.15
CA ARG A 268 -32.64 -10.27 -6.26
C ARG A 268 -32.52 -8.80 -5.87
N PRO A 269 -32.91 -7.84 -6.72
CA PRO A 269 -32.99 -6.43 -6.32
C PRO A 269 -33.84 -6.32 -5.05
N GLN A 270 -33.37 -5.59 -4.04
CA GLN A 270 -34.19 -5.25 -2.87
C GLN A 270 -35.18 -4.15 -3.28
N GLU A 271 -36.42 -4.20 -2.78
CA GLU A 271 -37.52 -3.25 -3.08
C GLU A 271 -37.26 -1.81 -2.56
N ASN A 272 -36.05 -1.50 -2.09
CA ASN A 272 -35.70 -0.27 -1.38
C ASN A 272 -35.28 0.88 -2.31
N GLY A 273 -35.96 1.10 -3.44
CA GLY A 273 -35.76 2.26 -4.30
C GLY A 273 -34.37 2.39 -4.96
N PRO A 274 -34.16 3.40 -5.83
CA PRO A 274 -32.96 3.51 -6.68
C PRO A 274 -31.67 3.87 -5.93
N ASN A 275 -31.75 4.26 -4.65
CA ASN A 275 -30.62 4.74 -3.85
C ASN A 275 -30.23 3.78 -2.72
N ALA A 276 -30.81 2.58 -2.65
CA ALA A 276 -30.37 1.59 -1.66
C ALA A 276 -28.96 1.09 -1.96
N PRO A 277 -28.10 0.98 -0.93
CA PRO A 277 -26.74 0.54 -1.12
C PRO A 277 -26.68 -0.90 -1.66
N LEU A 278 -25.87 -1.11 -2.68
CA LEU A 278 -25.61 -2.40 -3.30
C LEU A 278 -24.46 -3.11 -2.58
N THR A 279 -24.65 -4.39 -2.27
CA THR A 279 -23.52 -5.23 -1.80
C THR A 279 -22.60 -5.58 -2.98
N PRO A 280 -21.32 -5.19 -2.96
CA PRO A 280 -20.42 -5.39 -4.09
C PRO A 280 -20.15 -6.87 -4.33
N ARG A 281 -20.24 -7.33 -5.59
CA ARG A 281 -20.07 -8.74 -5.96
C ARG A 281 -19.51 -8.88 -7.36
N LEU A 282 -18.55 -9.78 -7.52
CA LEU A 282 -18.12 -10.26 -8.83
C LEU A 282 -18.21 -11.77 -8.88
N ARG A 283 -18.96 -12.30 -9.85
CA ARG A 283 -19.09 -13.73 -10.09
C ARG A 283 -18.79 -14.03 -11.54
N LEU A 284 -18.00 -15.06 -11.74
CA LEU A 284 -17.57 -15.52 -13.05
C LEU A 284 -18.03 -16.97 -13.23
N LYS A 285 -18.53 -17.30 -14.40
CA LYS A 285 -19.06 -18.63 -14.68
C LYS A 285 -18.81 -19.01 -16.12
N GLU A 286 -18.07 -20.10 -16.31
CA GLU A 286 -18.00 -20.78 -17.59
C GLU A 286 -19.25 -21.66 -17.79
N SER A 287 -19.82 -21.61 -18.99
CA SER A 287 -20.93 -22.46 -19.43
C SER A 287 -20.58 -23.09 -20.78
N LYS A 288 -20.99 -24.34 -21.02
CA LYS A 288 -20.85 -24.96 -22.35
C LYS A 288 -21.81 -24.27 -23.34
N GLU A 289 -21.31 -23.92 -24.52
CA GLU A 289 -22.04 -23.20 -25.56
C GLU A 289 -21.82 -23.87 -26.93
N GLY A 290 -22.32 -25.10 -27.05
CA GLY A 290 -22.29 -25.87 -28.29
C GLY A 290 -21.02 -26.70 -28.50
N LEU A 291 -20.87 -27.19 -29.72
CA LEU A 291 -19.80 -28.12 -30.12
C LEU A 291 -19.16 -27.64 -31.42
N SER A 292 -17.85 -27.81 -31.53
CA SER A 292 -17.07 -27.64 -32.75
C SER A 292 -16.32 -28.92 -33.08
N TRP A 293 -15.72 -29.00 -34.28
CA TRP A 293 -14.84 -30.11 -34.64
C TRP A 293 -13.60 -30.23 -33.74
N ARG A 294 -13.21 -29.15 -33.05
CA ARG A 294 -12.13 -29.11 -32.03
C ARG A 294 -12.62 -29.38 -30.61
N GLY A 295 -13.89 -29.78 -30.45
CA GLY A 295 -14.51 -30.08 -29.16
C GLY A 295 -15.50 -29.02 -28.67
N THR A 296 -15.90 -29.13 -27.40
CA THR A 296 -16.90 -28.25 -26.76
C THR A 296 -16.46 -26.80 -26.76
N LEU A 297 -17.39 -25.93 -27.13
CA LEU A 297 -17.25 -24.48 -27.09
C LEU A 297 -17.78 -23.94 -25.77
N TYR A 298 -17.24 -22.81 -25.31
CA TYR A 298 -17.55 -22.26 -24.00
C TYR A 298 -17.96 -20.79 -24.06
N ARG A 299 -18.92 -20.41 -23.22
CA ARG A 299 -19.26 -19.03 -22.89
C ARG A 299 -18.71 -18.66 -21.53
N TYR A 300 -18.27 -17.43 -21.38
CA TYR A 300 -17.90 -16.85 -20.09
C TYR A 300 -18.93 -15.81 -19.63
N ASP A 301 -19.64 -16.11 -18.56
CA ASP A 301 -20.65 -15.23 -17.95
C ASP A 301 -20.03 -14.49 -16.75
N VAL A 302 -20.08 -13.16 -16.78
CA VAL A 302 -19.59 -12.23 -15.75
C VAL A 302 -20.81 -11.55 -15.14
N TYR A 303 -20.93 -11.61 -13.81
CA TYR A 303 -21.96 -10.93 -13.04
C TYR A 303 -21.27 -9.98 -12.07
N LEU A 304 -21.51 -8.69 -12.21
CA LEU A 304 -20.90 -7.63 -11.43
C LEU A 304 -21.99 -6.85 -10.70
N VAL A 305 -21.77 -6.52 -9.44
CA VAL A 305 -22.59 -5.60 -8.65
C VAL A 305 -21.64 -4.60 -8.02
N ALA A 306 -21.89 -3.31 -8.17
CA ALA A 306 -21.08 -2.26 -7.57
C ALA A 306 -21.97 -1.09 -7.13
N ASP A 307 -21.76 -0.62 -5.91
CA ASP A 307 -22.46 0.49 -5.29
C ASP A 307 -21.96 1.84 -5.81
N ASP A 308 -20.65 1.93 -6.01
CA ASP A 308 -19.99 3.11 -6.55
C ASP A 308 -19.02 2.75 -7.69
N PHE A 309 -18.44 3.78 -8.29
CA PHE A 309 -17.52 3.58 -9.41
C PHE A 309 -16.17 3.00 -8.98
N GLU A 310 -15.71 3.28 -7.77
CA GLU A 310 -14.42 2.78 -7.28
C GLU A 310 -14.48 1.26 -7.06
N GLN A 311 -15.58 0.77 -6.48
CA GLN A 311 -15.85 -0.66 -6.36
C GLN A 311 -15.99 -1.35 -7.73
N PHE A 312 -16.61 -0.67 -8.70
CA PHE A 312 -16.62 -1.17 -10.08
C PHE A 312 -15.19 -1.30 -10.63
N GLN A 313 -14.33 -0.31 -10.39
CA GLN A 313 -12.92 -0.34 -10.80
C GLN A 313 -12.16 -1.49 -10.12
N ASP A 314 -12.50 -1.86 -8.89
CA ASP A 314 -11.88 -2.97 -8.16
C ASP A 314 -12.17 -4.34 -8.77
N HIS A 315 -13.35 -4.50 -9.33
CA HIS A 315 -13.74 -5.73 -10.02
C HIS A 315 -13.06 -5.90 -11.38
N PHE A 316 -12.61 -4.81 -11.98
CA PHE A 316 -12.12 -4.81 -13.37
C PHE A 316 -10.79 -5.58 -13.57
N PRO A 317 -9.77 -5.48 -12.70
CA PRO A 317 -8.57 -6.32 -12.77
C PRO A 317 -8.87 -7.82 -12.63
N VAL A 318 -9.83 -8.19 -11.77
CA VAL A 318 -10.23 -9.58 -11.56
C VAL A 318 -10.94 -10.12 -12.80
N LEU A 319 -11.87 -9.33 -13.36
CA LEU A 319 -12.48 -9.60 -14.65
C LEU A 319 -11.43 -9.77 -15.76
N LYS A 320 -10.43 -8.88 -15.79
CA LYS A 320 -9.33 -8.93 -16.77
C LYS A 320 -8.55 -10.25 -16.66
N SER A 321 -8.05 -10.58 -15.47
CA SER A 321 -7.28 -11.80 -15.26
C SER A 321 -8.07 -13.04 -15.66
N ALA A 322 -9.32 -13.14 -15.23
CA ALA A 322 -10.10 -14.34 -15.46
C ALA A 322 -10.46 -14.57 -16.93
N LEU A 323 -10.66 -13.49 -17.69
CA LEU A 323 -10.85 -13.58 -19.14
C LEU A 323 -9.57 -14.01 -19.86
N LEU A 324 -8.39 -13.54 -19.43
CA LEU A 324 -7.10 -13.98 -19.96
C LEU A 324 -6.87 -15.47 -19.67
N ASP A 325 -7.03 -15.90 -18.42
CA ASP A 325 -6.85 -17.29 -18.01
C ASP A 325 -7.81 -18.21 -18.76
N TRP A 326 -9.06 -17.78 -18.92
CA TRP A 326 -10.05 -18.51 -19.69
C TRP A 326 -9.63 -18.67 -21.15
N HIS A 327 -9.09 -17.60 -21.75
CA HIS A 327 -8.56 -17.65 -23.11
C HIS A 327 -7.35 -18.55 -23.24
N GLU A 328 -6.41 -18.50 -22.30
CA GLU A 328 -5.24 -19.37 -22.31
C GLU A 328 -5.63 -20.86 -22.21
N GLN A 329 -6.58 -21.20 -21.32
CA GLN A 329 -7.02 -22.57 -21.11
C GLN A 329 -7.89 -23.15 -22.24
N ARG A 330 -8.67 -22.30 -22.93
CA ARG A 330 -9.65 -22.75 -23.93
C ARG A 330 -9.21 -22.46 -25.36
N GLY A 331 -8.41 -21.41 -25.57
CA GLY A 331 -7.92 -20.96 -26.87
C GLY A 331 -9.07 -20.74 -27.85
N SER A 332 -8.99 -21.41 -29.00
CA SER A 332 -10.04 -21.37 -30.04
C SER A 332 -11.42 -21.90 -29.61
N ARG A 333 -11.54 -22.47 -28.40
CA ARG A 333 -12.82 -22.94 -27.85
C ARG A 333 -13.61 -21.88 -27.08
N CYS A 334 -13.04 -20.69 -26.89
CA CYS A 334 -13.81 -19.52 -26.42
C CYS A 334 -14.84 -19.13 -27.49
N LYS A 335 -16.12 -19.03 -27.11
CA LYS A 335 -17.21 -18.74 -28.05
C LYS A 335 -17.84 -17.37 -27.87
N SER A 336 -18.16 -16.99 -26.64
CA SER A 336 -18.74 -15.66 -26.36
C SER A 336 -18.50 -15.24 -24.91
N VAL A 337 -18.67 -13.94 -24.64
CA VAL A 337 -18.64 -13.37 -23.29
C VAL A 337 -19.94 -12.65 -23.02
N THR A 338 -20.51 -12.82 -21.83
CA THR A 338 -21.67 -12.05 -21.37
C THR A 338 -21.33 -11.35 -20.06
N ILE A 339 -21.43 -10.03 -20.04
CA ILE A 339 -21.26 -9.20 -18.84
C ILE A 339 -22.62 -8.68 -18.40
N LYS A 340 -23.00 -8.92 -17.15
CA LYS A 340 -24.18 -8.38 -16.50
C LYS A 340 -23.73 -7.56 -15.32
N ALA A 341 -23.95 -6.25 -15.34
CA ALA A 341 -23.60 -5.38 -14.22
C ALA A 341 -24.85 -4.73 -13.61
N THR A 342 -25.00 -4.83 -12.29
CA THR A 342 -25.98 -4.09 -11.51
C THR A 342 -25.28 -2.93 -10.82
N ILE A 343 -25.70 -1.71 -11.13
CA ILE A 343 -25.05 -0.47 -10.70
C ILE A 343 -26.08 0.64 -10.49
N HIS A 344 -25.72 1.68 -9.74
CA HIS A 344 -26.54 2.88 -9.70
C HIS A 344 -26.55 3.63 -11.04
N PRO A 345 -27.68 4.22 -11.46
CA PRO A 345 -27.76 4.96 -12.73
C PRO A 345 -26.72 6.09 -12.88
N TRP A 346 -26.36 6.77 -11.78
CA TRP A 346 -25.42 7.90 -11.81
C TRP A 346 -23.97 7.50 -12.11
N ILE A 347 -23.56 6.25 -11.86
CA ILE A 347 -22.20 5.77 -12.25
C ILE A 347 -22.18 5.12 -13.64
N SER A 348 -23.34 4.92 -14.27
CA SER A 348 -23.46 4.13 -15.51
C SER A 348 -22.63 4.68 -16.67
N ALA A 349 -22.53 6.01 -16.83
CA ALA A 349 -21.75 6.62 -17.89
C ALA A 349 -20.26 6.24 -17.80
N ARG A 350 -19.67 6.34 -16.60
CA ARG A 350 -18.27 6.01 -16.32
C ARG A 350 -18.01 4.52 -16.48
N VAL A 351 -18.92 3.67 -15.97
CA VAL A 351 -18.84 2.21 -16.12
C VAL A 351 -18.82 1.80 -17.60
N LYS A 352 -19.67 2.43 -18.42
CA LYS A 352 -19.74 2.17 -19.86
C LYS A 352 -18.45 2.49 -20.59
N GLU A 353 -17.86 3.64 -20.32
CA GLU A 353 -16.58 4.04 -20.89
C GLU A 353 -15.49 3.01 -20.56
N TYR A 354 -15.45 2.58 -19.30
CA TYR A 354 -14.50 1.58 -18.82
C TYR A 354 -14.67 0.22 -19.50
N LEU A 355 -15.91 -0.26 -19.63
CA LEU A 355 -16.21 -1.54 -20.27
C LEU A 355 -15.97 -1.50 -21.79
N LYS A 356 -16.24 -0.36 -22.46
CA LYS A 356 -15.91 -0.17 -23.87
C LYS A 356 -14.40 -0.28 -24.13
N GLY A 357 -13.58 0.22 -23.20
CA GLY A 357 -12.12 0.10 -23.26
C GLY A 357 -11.58 -1.33 -23.09
N LEU A 358 -12.39 -2.28 -22.62
CA LEU A 358 -11.93 -3.64 -22.28
C LEU A 358 -11.23 -4.36 -23.45
N ARG A 359 -11.75 -4.22 -24.68
CA ARG A 359 -11.17 -4.82 -25.91
C ARG A 359 -9.84 -4.20 -26.34
N GLN A 360 -9.56 -2.97 -25.89
CA GLN A 360 -8.38 -2.18 -26.26
C GLN A 360 -7.22 -2.36 -25.28
N LEU A 361 -7.44 -3.06 -24.17
CA LEU A 361 -6.41 -3.28 -23.17
C LEU A 361 -5.32 -4.23 -23.68
N GLU A 362 -4.09 -3.99 -23.23
CA GLU A 362 -2.97 -4.89 -23.47
C GLU A 362 -3.29 -6.31 -22.97
N GLY A 363 -3.08 -7.30 -23.86
CA GLY A 363 -3.40 -8.72 -23.67
C GLY A 363 -4.85 -9.11 -24.01
N MET A 364 -5.77 -8.15 -24.19
CA MET A 364 -7.21 -8.42 -24.38
C MET A 364 -7.69 -8.44 -25.82
N THR A 365 -6.79 -8.36 -26.79
CA THR A 365 -7.14 -8.28 -28.23
C THR A 365 -7.93 -9.50 -28.73
N PHE A 366 -7.86 -10.65 -28.05
CA PHE A 366 -8.68 -11.82 -28.39
C PHE A 366 -10.19 -11.57 -28.22
N LEU A 367 -10.59 -10.67 -27.32
CA LEU A 367 -11.99 -10.28 -27.10
C LEU A 367 -12.62 -9.61 -28.33
N SER A 368 -11.79 -9.05 -29.22
CA SER A 368 -12.24 -8.51 -30.51
C SER A 368 -12.79 -9.59 -31.44
N ARG A 369 -12.34 -10.84 -31.29
CA ARG A 369 -12.77 -11.98 -32.10
C ARG A 369 -13.97 -12.73 -31.53
N LEU A 370 -14.50 -12.28 -30.39
CA LEU A 370 -15.62 -12.90 -29.70
C LEU A 370 -16.83 -11.95 -29.69
N PRO A 371 -18.05 -12.48 -29.86
CA PRO A 371 -19.25 -11.74 -29.51
C PRO A 371 -19.27 -11.44 -28.00
N ILE A 372 -19.56 -10.20 -27.64
CA ILE A 372 -19.69 -9.75 -26.25
C ILE A 372 -21.06 -9.13 -26.05
N THR A 373 -21.82 -9.63 -25.09
CA THR A 373 -23.07 -9.01 -24.66
C THR A 373 -22.86 -8.30 -23.33
N LEU A 374 -23.17 -7.00 -23.28
CA LEU A 374 -23.19 -6.23 -22.04
C LEU A 374 -24.64 -5.90 -21.68
N ASN A 375 -25.06 -6.24 -20.46
CA ASN A 375 -26.35 -5.85 -19.90
C ASN A 375 -26.10 -5.05 -18.61
N LEU A 376 -26.45 -3.77 -18.63
CA LEU A 376 -26.42 -2.88 -17.46
C LEU A 376 -27.83 -2.75 -16.90
N VAL A 377 -27.97 -2.99 -15.61
CA VAL A 377 -29.24 -2.92 -14.89
C VAL A 377 -29.06 -1.97 -13.70
N GLY A 378 -30.07 -1.13 -13.46
CA GLY A 378 -30.13 -0.23 -12.32
C GLY A 378 -30.22 -0.98 -10.99
N SER A 379 -29.86 -0.30 -9.91
CA SER A 379 -30.10 -0.74 -8.54
C SER A 379 -31.59 -1.01 -8.28
N ASP A 380 -32.48 -0.28 -8.95
CA ASP A 380 -33.94 -0.43 -8.98
C ASP A 380 -34.44 -1.62 -9.82
N GLY A 381 -33.54 -2.31 -10.53
CA GLY A 381 -33.87 -3.43 -11.41
C GLY A 381 -34.28 -3.03 -12.82
N GLU A 382 -34.38 -1.73 -13.12
CA GLU A 382 -34.73 -1.25 -14.46
C GLU A 382 -33.54 -1.38 -15.42
N PRO A 383 -33.75 -1.73 -16.70
CA PRO A 383 -32.67 -1.79 -17.68
C PRO A 383 -32.05 -0.41 -17.90
N ILE A 384 -30.74 -0.27 -17.72
CA ILE A 384 -30.00 0.94 -18.09
C ILE A 384 -29.60 0.88 -19.56
N GLU A 385 -28.92 -0.20 -19.96
CA GLU A 385 -28.42 -0.34 -21.32
C GLU A 385 -28.13 -1.79 -21.68
N ARG A 386 -28.32 -2.15 -22.95
CA ARG A 386 -27.92 -3.43 -23.50
C ARG A 386 -27.12 -3.22 -24.78
N LEU A 387 -25.86 -3.64 -24.75
CA LEU A 387 -24.96 -3.57 -25.91
C LEU A 387 -24.59 -4.98 -26.37
N GLN A 388 -24.47 -5.14 -27.68
CA GLN A 388 -23.95 -6.35 -28.30
C GLN A 388 -22.81 -5.95 -29.24
N TRP A 389 -21.61 -6.42 -28.94
CA TRP A 389 -20.47 -6.32 -29.84
C TRP A 389 -20.34 -7.63 -30.60
N GLN A 390 -20.31 -7.55 -31.91
CA GLN A 390 -20.05 -8.71 -32.74
C GLN A 390 -18.55 -9.03 -32.76
N ALA A 391 -18.21 -10.28 -33.10
CA ALA A 391 -16.84 -10.61 -33.43
C ALA A 391 -16.43 -9.82 -34.67
N ASP A 392 -15.24 -9.23 -34.64
CA ASP A 392 -14.68 -8.55 -35.79
C ASP A 392 -14.55 -9.57 -36.94
N GLN A 393 -14.98 -9.19 -38.15
CA GLN A 393 -14.79 -10.06 -39.31
C GLN A 393 -13.28 -10.15 -39.60
N PRO A 394 -12.74 -11.34 -39.93
CA PRO A 394 -11.37 -11.43 -40.39
C PRO A 394 -11.23 -10.57 -41.65
N ASP A 395 -10.23 -9.70 -41.69
CA ASP A 395 -9.85 -8.97 -42.90
C ASP A 395 -9.62 -9.99 -44.02
N ASP A 396 -10.43 -9.90 -45.08
CA ASP A 396 -10.27 -10.67 -46.31
C ASP A 396 -9.09 -10.08 -47.11
N THR A 397 -7.88 -10.21 -46.56
CA THR A 397 -6.62 -9.93 -47.27
C THR A 397 -5.83 -11.24 -47.42
N SER A 398 -6.48 -12.24 -47.98
CA SER A 398 -5.79 -13.39 -48.58
C SER A 398 -6.55 -13.94 -49.78
N LYS A 399 -6.95 -13.05 -50.69
CA LYS A 399 -7.27 -13.37 -52.10
C LYS A 399 -6.97 -12.18 -53.01
N ALA A 400 -5.71 -12.07 -53.42
CA ALA A 400 -5.28 -11.65 -54.76
C ALA A 400 -3.75 -11.81 -54.85
#